data_AF-A0A2V9KUB4-F1
#
_entry.id   AF-A0A2V9KUB4-F1
#
_cell.length_a   1.000
_cell.length_b   1.000
_cell.length_c   1.000
_cell.angle_alpha   90.00
_cell.angle_beta   90.00
_cell.angle_gamma   90.00
#
_symmetry.space_group_name_H-M   'P 1'
#
loop_
_entity.id
_entity.type
_entity.pdbx_description
1 polymer ?
#
loop_
_entity_poly.entity_id
_entity_poly.type
_entity_poly.pdbx_seq_one_letter_code
_entity_poly.pdbx_strand_id
1 'polypeptide(L)'
;MNNTTNPKRVLALDVRPRSFGYAVFEGPTLLLDWGVQSFRHGRNAVRIPLGTKIAALLEDFQPAVVVAKEPPSRKKVNRARTRKVLEL
;
A
#
# COMPACT_ATOMS: atom_id res chain seq x y z
N MET A 1 -11.02 -27.18 -21.38
CA MET A 1 -11.22 -25.84 -20.82
C MET A 1 -10.07 -25.57 -19.86
N ASN A 2 -9.10 -24.81 -20.34
CA ASN A 2 -7.92 -24.36 -19.62
C ASN A 2 -8.33 -23.28 -18.62
N ASN A 3 -8.58 -23.67 -17.36
CA ASN A 3 -8.62 -22.73 -16.24
C ASN A 3 -7.19 -22.24 -15.97
N THR A 4 -6.71 -21.29 -16.77
CA THR A 4 -5.52 -20.51 -16.45
C THR A 4 -5.91 -19.60 -15.29
N THR A 5 -5.85 -20.13 -14.07
CA THR A 5 -5.90 -19.30 -12.86
C THR A 5 -4.72 -18.35 -12.95
N ASN A 6 -4.98 -17.11 -13.37
CA ASN A 6 -3.99 -16.05 -13.35
C ASN A 6 -3.44 -16.00 -11.91
N PRO A 7 -2.13 -16.20 -11.70
CA PRO A 7 -1.58 -16.28 -10.36
C PRO A 7 -2.00 -15.04 -9.56
N LYS A 8 -2.59 -15.28 -8.39
CA LYS A 8 -3.17 -14.22 -7.57
C LYS A 8 -2.07 -13.26 -7.14
N ARG A 9 -2.26 -11.97 -7.43
CA ARG A 9 -1.35 -10.92 -6.98
C ARG A 9 -1.68 -10.46 -5.57
N VAL A 10 -0.63 -10.21 -4.79
CA VAL A 10 -0.73 -9.71 -3.42
C VAL A 10 -0.02 -8.37 -3.35
N LEU A 11 -0.71 -7.34 -2.87
CA LEU A 11 -0.13 -6.04 -2.55
C LEU A 11 0.10 -5.94 -1.04
N ALA A 12 1.37 -5.93 -0.62
CA ALA A 12 1.76 -5.70 0.75
C ALA A 12 2.07 -4.22 0.99
N LEU A 13 1.53 -3.63 2.07
CA LEU A 13 1.67 -2.22 2.44
C LEU A 13 2.25 -2.06 3.86
N ASP A 14 3.22 -1.17 4.00
CA ASP A 14 3.71 -0.70 5.31
C ASP A 14 3.56 0.82 5.40
N VAL A 15 2.50 1.26 6.08
CA VAL A 15 2.15 2.68 6.21
C VAL A 15 2.86 3.29 7.41
N ARG A 16 3.68 4.33 7.16
CA ARG A 16 4.39 5.11 8.18
C ARG A 16 3.89 6.55 8.24
N PRO A 17 4.21 7.34 9.28
CA PRO A 17 3.71 8.70 9.40
C PRO A 17 4.06 9.65 8.24
N ARG A 18 5.18 9.43 7.55
CA ARG A 18 5.73 10.31 6.50
C ARG A 18 5.92 9.62 5.14
N SER A 19 5.63 8.34 5.04
CA SER A 19 5.78 7.56 3.81
C SER A 19 4.98 6.27 3.92
N PHE A 20 4.85 5.55 2.83
CA PHE A 20 4.50 4.14 2.87
C PHE A 20 5.42 3.35 1.94
N GLY A 21 5.74 2.13 2.34
CA GLY A 21 6.37 1.13 1.48
C GLY A 21 5.31 0.21 0.88
N TYR A 22 5.59 -0.32 -0.30
CA TYR A 22 4.78 -1.35 -0.94
C TYR A 22 5.65 -2.44 -1.58
N ALA A 23 5.09 -3.64 -1.70
CA ALA A 23 5.64 -4.73 -2.49
C ALA A 23 4.49 -5.52 -3.13
N VAL A 24 4.65 -5.88 -4.40
CA VAL A 24 3.66 -6.64 -5.18
C VAL A 24 4.25 -7.98 -5.53
N PHE A 25 3.55 -9.05 -5.15
CA PHE A 25 3.94 -10.42 -5.47
C PHE A 25 2.93 -11.07 -6.39
N GLU A 26 3.39 -11.96 -7.25
CA GLU A 26 2.58 -12.89 -8.01
C GLU A 26 2.88 -14.32 -7.54
N GLY A 27 1.91 -14.95 -6.87
CA GLY A 27 2.18 -16.18 -6.14
C GLY A 27 3.20 -15.99 -5.00
N PRO A 28 3.78 -17.09 -4.47
CA PRO A 28 4.61 -17.03 -3.27
C PRO A 28 6.06 -16.56 -3.51
N THR A 29 6.54 -16.52 -4.75
CA THR A 29 7.98 -16.38 -5.04
C THR A 29 8.34 -15.25 -6.01
N LEU A 30 7.40 -14.74 -6.80
CA LEU A 30 7.70 -13.72 -7.80
C LEU A 30 7.38 -12.33 -7.25
N LEU A 31 8.41 -11.52 -6.99
CA LEU A 31 8.27 -10.09 -6.72
C LEU A 31 8.13 -9.34 -8.05
N LEU A 32 6.98 -8.71 -8.28
CA LEU A 32 6.70 -7.95 -9.50
C LEU A 32 7.21 -6.52 -9.42
N ASP A 33 6.95 -5.84 -8.30
CA ASP A 33 7.39 -4.46 -8.07
C ASP A 33 7.47 -4.15 -6.57
N TRP A 34 8.18 -3.10 -6.22
CA TRP A 34 8.31 -2.60 -4.87
C TRP A 34 8.75 -1.14 -4.86
N GLY A 35 8.44 -0.43 -3.78
CA GLY A 35 8.90 0.93 -3.65
C GLY A 35 8.51 1.61 -2.35
N VAL A 36 8.97 2.84 -2.20
CA VAL A 36 8.62 3.71 -1.08
C VAL A 36 8.17 5.05 -1.61
N GLN A 37 6.97 5.46 -1.23
CA GLN A 37 6.45 6.78 -1.56
C GLN A 37 6.39 7.65 -0.32
N SER A 38 7.06 8.80 -0.36
CA SER A 38 7.00 9.80 0.71
C SER A 38 5.75 10.69 0.58
N PHE A 39 5.27 11.19 1.71
CA PHE A 39 4.39 12.35 1.74
C PHE A 39 5.33 13.56 1.67
N ARG A 40 5.31 14.33 0.58
CA ARG A 40 6.12 15.54 0.50
C ARG A 40 5.67 16.52 1.59
N HIS A 41 6.64 17.15 2.23
CA HIS A 41 6.43 18.20 3.23
C HIS A 41 7.21 19.43 2.79
N GLY A 42 6.57 20.60 2.79
CA GLY A 42 7.18 21.88 2.40
C GLY A 42 6.13 22.89 1.98
N ARG A 43 6.41 24.20 2.11
CA ARG A 43 5.44 25.28 1.85
C ARG A 43 4.83 25.27 0.44
N ASN A 44 5.56 24.73 -0.55
CA ASN A 44 5.13 24.67 -1.95
C ASN A 44 4.92 23.23 -2.45
N ALA A 45 4.90 22.24 -1.55
CA ALA A 45 4.77 20.84 -1.96
C ALA A 45 3.28 20.47 -2.14
N VAL A 46 2.90 20.07 -3.35
CA VAL A 46 1.60 19.44 -3.58
C VAL A 46 1.57 18.10 -2.85
N ARG A 47 0.72 18.02 -1.82
CA ARG A 47 0.51 16.79 -1.06
C ARG A 47 -0.49 15.92 -1.79
N ILE A 48 0.00 14.98 -2.59
CA ILE A 48 -0.87 13.91 -3.14
C ILE A 48 -1.39 13.07 -1.96
N PRO A 49 -2.72 12.92 -1.80
CA PRO A 49 -3.30 12.10 -0.74
C PRO A 49 -2.82 10.65 -0.81
N LEU A 50 -2.68 10.03 0.36
CA LEU A 50 -2.29 8.62 0.46
C LEU A 50 -3.28 7.70 -0.27
N GLY A 51 -4.58 7.94 -0.13
CA GLY A 51 -5.60 7.18 -0.84
C GLY A 51 -5.42 7.20 -2.36
N THR A 52 -5.07 8.35 -2.94
CA THR A 52 -4.79 8.48 -4.38
C THR A 52 -3.56 7.64 -4.80
N LYS A 53 -2.51 7.63 -3.96
CA LYS A 53 -1.31 6.84 -4.22
C LYS A 53 -1.57 5.34 -4.14
N ILE A 54 -2.39 4.90 -3.18
CA ILE A 54 -2.80 3.50 -3.05
C ILE A 54 -3.74 3.11 -4.21
N ALA A 55 -4.69 3.97 -4.58
CA ALA A 55 -5.61 3.72 -5.68
C ALA A 55 -4.88 3.46 -7.00
N ALA A 56 -3.81 4.22 -7.29
CA ALA A 56 -2.96 3.96 -8.45
C ALA A 56 -2.35 2.54 -8.42
N LEU A 57 -1.83 2.10 -7.26
CA LEU A 57 -1.30 0.74 -7.12
C LEU A 57 -2.39 -0.34 -7.30
N LEU A 58 -3.63 -0.06 -6.86
CA LEU A 58 -4.75 -0.99 -7.05
C LEU A 58 -5.14 -1.09 -8.53
N GLU A 59 -5.15 0.04 -9.25
CA GLU A 59 -5.45 0.11 -10.68
C GLU A 59 -4.35 -0.56 -11.52
N ASP A 60 -3.09 -0.26 -11.24
CA ASP A 60 -1.93 -0.77 -11.99
C ASP A 60 -1.75 -2.28 -11.81
N PHE A 61 -1.86 -2.77 -10.57
CA PHE A 61 -1.52 -4.16 -10.27
C PHE A 61 -2.72 -5.09 -10.15
N GLN A 62 -3.94 -4.56 -9.96
CA GLN A 62 -5.17 -5.34 -9.76
C GLN A 62 -4.98 -6.52 -8.79
N PRO A 63 -4.51 -6.28 -7.55
CA PRO A 63 -4.22 -7.34 -6.60
C PRO A 63 -5.50 -8.06 -6.16
N ALA A 64 -5.42 -9.38 -5.98
CA ALA A 64 -6.50 -10.16 -5.42
C ALA A 64 -6.60 -10.01 -3.88
N VAL A 65 -5.49 -9.64 -3.24
CA VAL A 65 -5.40 -9.45 -1.78
C VAL A 65 -4.51 -8.24 -1.49
N VAL A 66 -4.95 -7.39 -0.57
CA VAL A 66 -4.14 -6.32 0.02
C VAL A 66 -3.84 -6.69 1.48
N VAL A 67 -2.56 -6.66 1.85
CA VAL A 67 -2.10 -6.94 3.21
C VAL A 67 -1.44 -5.69 3.75
N ALA A 68 -1.82 -5.26 4.94
CA ALA A 68 -1.20 -4.12 5.59
C ALA A 68 -0.83 -4.44 7.03
N LYS A 69 0.33 -3.95 7.48
CA LYS A 69 0.77 -4.13 8.85
C LYS A 69 -0.11 -3.32 9.81
N GLU A 70 -0.57 -3.95 10.88
CA GLU A 70 -1.28 -3.22 11.94
C GLU A 70 -0.34 -2.15 12.56
N PRO A 71 -0.79 -0.89 12.67
CA PRO A 71 0.01 0.15 13.31
C PRO A 71 0.36 -0.24 14.75
N PRO A 72 1.63 -0.04 15.18
CA PRO A 72 2.01 -0.34 16.54
C PRO A 72 1.18 0.46 17.55
N SER A 73 0.71 -0.20 18.60
CA SER A 73 -0.19 0.34 19.63
C SER A 73 0.41 1.46 20.51
N ARG A 74 1.67 1.87 20.28
CA ARG A 74 2.32 2.90 21.09
C ARG A 74 1.62 4.24 20.95
N LYS A 75 1.35 4.89 22.09
CA LYS A 75 0.69 6.21 22.29
C LYS A 75 1.13 7.36 21.36
N LYS A 76 2.20 7.21 20.57
CA LYS A 76 2.76 8.22 19.65
C LYS A 76 2.37 8.05 18.18
N VAL A 77 1.69 6.95 17.78
CA VAL A 77 1.21 6.79 16.41
C VAL A 77 -0.21 7.34 16.33
N ASN A 78 -0.45 8.28 15.42
CA ASN A 78 -1.74 8.96 15.30
C ASN A 78 -2.79 7.98 14.72
N ARG A 79 -3.40 7.19 15.61
CA ARG A 79 -4.22 5.99 15.34
C ARG A 79 -5.36 6.26 14.36
N ALA A 80 -5.96 7.45 14.44
CA ALA A 80 -7.05 7.88 13.56
C ALA A 80 -6.61 7.95 12.09
N ARG A 81 -5.36 8.39 11.83
CA ARG A 81 -4.85 8.51 10.47
C ARG A 81 -4.50 7.16 9.86
N THR A 82 -3.93 6.24 10.65
CA THR A 82 -3.60 4.90 10.12
C THR A 82 -4.84 4.04 9.92
N ARG A 83 -5.83 4.12 10.82
CA ARG A 83 -7.08 3.34 10.67
C ARG A 83 -7.86 3.75 9.42
N LYS A 84 -7.97 5.05 9.15
CA LYS A 84 -8.66 5.56 7.95
C LYS A 84 -8.03 5.13 6.61
N VAL A 85 -6.78 4.65 6.65
CA VAL A 85 -6.07 4.13 5.47
C VAL A 85 -6.33 2.64 5.28
N LEU A 86 -6.60 1.92 6.38
CA LEU A 86 -6.89 0.48 6.37
C LEU A 86 -8.37 0.18 6.12
N GLU A 87 -9.25 1.18 6.26
CA GLU A 87 -10.69 1.11 5.96
C GLU A 87 -11.02 1.49 4.51
N LEU A 88 -10.01 1.63 3.64
CA LEU A 88 -10.19 1.83 2.19
C LEU A 88 -10.59 0.54 1.48
#